data_AF-A0A358KL23-F1
#
_entry.id   AF-A0A358KL23-F1
#
_cell.length_a   1.000
_cell.length_b   1.000
_cell.length_c   1.000
_cell.angle_alpha   90.00
_cell.angle_beta   90.00
_cell.angle_gamma   90.00
#
_symmetry.space_group_name_H-M   'P 1'
#
loop_
_entity.id
_entity.type
_entity.pdbx_description
1 polymer ?
#
loop_
_entity_poly.entity_id
_entity_poly.type
_entity_poly.pdbx_seq_one_letter_code
_entity_poly.pdbx_strand_id
1 'polypeptide(L)'
;GTRFSVGAGGFPVRIGEKKPNEVQFRGYRRAKKEDVSFRYDVDGVSVQQKISPAKAGVGLAYQFTIEDAQSDVTFTVDREQVNAKATKGKWNGNELTLTSAEAKSFTVEVMQKYN
;
A
#
# COMPACT_ATOMS: atom_id res chain seq x y z
N GLY A 1 -17.31 16.22 -0.86
CA GLY A 1 -16.85 15.86 0.50
C GLY A 1 -15.37 16.18 0.63
N THR A 2 -14.86 16.34 1.85
CA THR A 2 -13.45 16.67 2.15
C THR A 2 -12.52 15.56 1.66
N ARG A 3 -11.48 15.92 0.88
CA ARG A 3 -10.49 14.97 0.35
C ARG A 3 -9.51 14.58 1.45
N PHE A 4 -9.43 13.28 1.74
CA PHE A 4 -8.45 12.73 2.67
C PHE A 4 -7.07 12.62 1.98
N SER A 5 -6.03 13.20 2.59
CA SER A 5 -4.66 12.99 2.10
C SER A 5 -4.18 11.62 2.56
N VAL A 6 -3.72 10.81 1.61
CA VAL A 6 -3.24 9.44 1.88
C VAL A 6 -1.72 9.36 2.07
N GLY A 7 -1.02 10.52 2.04
CA GLY A 7 0.43 10.60 2.26
C GLY A 7 1.30 9.96 1.17
N ALA A 8 0.77 9.72 -0.03
CA ALA A 8 1.50 9.11 -1.14
C ALA A 8 1.64 10.08 -2.33
N GLY A 9 2.87 10.30 -2.80
CA GLY A 9 3.20 11.12 -3.98
C GLY A 9 3.22 10.34 -5.31
N GLY A 10 2.80 9.08 -5.30
CA GLY A 10 2.85 8.14 -6.42
C GLY A 10 2.40 6.74 -5.99
N PHE A 11 2.68 5.72 -6.81
CA PHE A 11 2.44 4.34 -6.39
C PHE A 11 3.36 3.97 -5.22
N PRO A 12 2.82 3.53 -4.06
CA PRO A 12 3.58 3.51 -2.81
C PRO A 12 4.45 2.26 -2.63
N VAL A 13 4.32 1.26 -3.48
CA VAL A 13 5.05 -0.02 -3.41
C VAL A 13 6.21 -0.03 -4.38
N ARG A 14 7.37 -0.48 -3.91
CA ARG A 14 8.62 -0.65 -4.66
C ARG A 14 9.12 -2.07 -4.47
N ILE A 15 9.58 -2.72 -5.52
CA ILE A 15 9.97 -4.14 -5.51
C ILE A 15 11.45 -4.21 -5.90
N GLY A 16 12.31 -4.62 -4.97
CA GLY A 16 13.76 -4.65 -5.17
C GLY A 16 14.41 -3.25 -5.24
N GLU A 17 14.10 -2.47 -6.28
CA GLU A 17 14.67 -1.14 -6.51
C GLU A 17 14.00 -0.03 -5.66
N LYS A 18 14.65 1.14 -5.56
CA LYS A 18 14.16 2.27 -4.73
C LYS A 18 12.97 3.02 -5.33
N LYS A 19 12.68 2.90 -6.62
CA LYS A 19 11.51 3.52 -7.27
C LYS A 19 11.17 2.70 -8.52
N PRO A 20 9.89 2.35 -8.75
CA PRO A 20 9.54 1.60 -9.94
C PRO A 20 9.82 2.43 -11.20
N ASN A 21 10.36 1.78 -12.22
CA ASN A 21 10.58 2.37 -13.54
C ASN A 21 9.25 2.47 -14.30
N GLU A 22 8.41 1.45 -14.17
CA GLU A 22 7.10 1.39 -14.80
C GLU A 22 6.01 0.86 -13.85
N VAL A 23 4.84 1.51 -13.90
CA VAL A 23 3.62 1.04 -13.21
C VAL A 23 2.48 1.04 -14.21
N GLN A 24 2.02 -0.15 -14.62
CA GLN A 24 0.92 -0.31 -15.57
C GLN A 24 -0.36 -0.68 -14.84
N PHE A 25 -1.39 0.15 -14.94
CA PHE A 25 -2.72 -0.18 -14.41
C PHE A 25 -3.41 -1.23 -15.29
N ARG A 26 -3.81 -2.36 -14.69
CA ARG A 26 -4.48 -3.47 -15.40
C ARG A 26 -5.99 -3.47 -15.25
N GLY A 27 -6.53 -2.72 -14.29
CA GLY A 27 -7.96 -2.62 -14.07
C GLY A 27 -8.33 -2.72 -12.59
N TYR A 28 -9.63 -2.65 -12.33
CA TYR A 28 -10.16 -2.71 -10.98
C TYR A 28 -11.44 -3.56 -10.93
N ARG A 29 -11.75 -4.04 -9.73
CA ARG A 29 -12.98 -4.73 -9.41
C ARG A 29 -13.56 -4.14 -8.14
N ARG A 30 -14.86 -3.86 -8.14
CA ARG A 30 -15.60 -3.50 -6.94
C ARG A 30 -16.44 -4.69 -6.49
N ALA A 31 -16.10 -5.30 -5.35
CA ALA A 31 -16.84 -6.44 -4.82
C ALA A 31 -18.05 -6.01 -3.99
N LYS A 32 -17.88 -4.95 -3.19
CA LYS A 32 -18.95 -4.27 -2.42
C LYS A 32 -18.74 -2.76 -2.55
N LYS A 33 -19.71 -1.95 -2.10
CA LYS A 33 -19.65 -0.48 -2.24
C LYS A 33 -18.36 0.12 -1.68
N GLU A 34 -17.88 -0.38 -0.54
CA GLU A 34 -16.67 0.09 0.15
C GLU A 34 -15.39 -0.72 -0.13
N ASP A 35 -15.49 -1.84 -0.87
CA ASP A 35 -14.37 -2.75 -1.15
C ASP A 35 -14.01 -2.68 -2.63
N VAL A 36 -12.90 -2.01 -2.94
CA VAL A 36 -12.35 -1.90 -4.29
C VAL A 36 -10.99 -2.57 -4.34
N SER A 37 -10.78 -3.42 -5.33
CA SER A 37 -9.49 -4.01 -5.64
C SER A 37 -8.97 -3.50 -6.97
N PHE A 38 -7.69 -3.19 -7.03
CA PHE A 38 -6.96 -2.73 -8.20
C PHE A 38 -5.88 -3.74 -8.53
N ARG A 39 -5.55 -3.85 -9.82
CA ARG A 39 -4.42 -4.65 -10.30
C ARG A 39 -3.47 -3.76 -11.07
N TYR A 40 -2.18 -3.95 -10.81
CA TYR A 40 -1.09 -3.24 -11.45
C TYR A 40 -0.01 -4.25 -11.81
N ASP A 41 0.76 -3.95 -12.85
CA ASP A 41 2.09 -4.53 -13.02
C ASP A 41 3.10 -3.45 -12.65
N VAL A 42 4.02 -3.78 -11.75
CA VAL A 42 5.07 -2.89 -11.24
C VAL A 42 6.40 -3.50 -11.65
N ASP A 43 7.08 -2.88 -12.62
CA ASP A 43 8.27 -3.45 -13.27
C ASP A 43 8.06 -4.91 -13.72
N GLY A 44 6.87 -5.21 -14.26
CA GLY A 44 6.47 -6.55 -14.71
C GLY A 44 5.98 -7.50 -13.61
N VAL A 45 6.02 -7.11 -12.33
CA VAL A 45 5.50 -7.93 -11.23
C VAL A 45 4.04 -7.56 -10.94
N SER A 46 3.16 -8.56 -10.95
CA SER A 46 1.74 -8.37 -10.66
C SER A 46 1.50 -8.01 -9.19
N VAL A 47 0.86 -6.87 -8.95
CA VAL A 47 0.48 -6.36 -7.64
C VAL A 47 -1.03 -6.15 -7.58
N GLN A 48 -1.69 -6.81 -6.64
CA GLN A 48 -3.07 -6.53 -6.29
C GLN A 48 -3.12 -5.61 -5.07
N GLN A 49 -3.95 -4.57 -5.13
CA GLN A 49 -4.23 -3.66 -4.02
C GLN A 49 -5.73 -3.69 -3.71
N LYS A 50 -6.11 -4.09 -2.51
CA LYS A 50 -7.46 -3.90 -1.99
C LYS A 50 -7.48 -2.68 -1.07
N ILE A 51 -8.47 -1.82 -1.27
CA ILE A 51 -8.75 -0.65 -0.44
C ILE A 51 -10.10 -0.91 0.25
N SER A 52 -10.11 -0.76 1.56
CA SER A 52 -11.30 -0.79 2.41
C SER A 52 -11.20 0.30 3.50
N PRO A 53 -12.29 0.63 4.19
CA PRO A 53 -12.22 1.46 5.39
C PRO A 53 -11.27 0.86 6.43
N ALA A 54 -10.51 1.69 7.14
CA ALA A 54 -9.77 1.24 8.32
C ALA A 54 -10.74 0.78 9.42
N LYS A 55 -10.34 -0.20 10.24
CA LYS A 55 -11.21 -0.72 11.30
C LYS A 55 -11.47 0.29 12.43
N ALA A 56 -10.58 1.26 12.61
CA ALA A 56 -10.67 2.27 13.65
C ALA A 56 -10.43 3.67 13.08
N GLY A 57 -11.22 4.63 13.56
CA GLY A 57 -11.09 6.05 13.21
C GLY A 57 -11.40 6.37 11.74
N VAL A 58 -10.93 7.53 11.29
CA VAL A 58 -11.07 7.99 9.90
C VAL A 58 -9.78 7.60 9.16
N GLY A 59 -9.87 6.62 8.27
CA GLY A 59 -8.71 6.09 7.56
C GLY A 59 -9.04 5.00 6.53
N LEU A 60 -7.99 4.52 5.86
CA LEU A 60 -8.05 3.46 4.86
C LEU A 60 -7.12 2.31 5.22
N ALA A 61 -7.55 1.09 4.93
CA ALA A 61 -6.72 -0.10 4.96
C ALA A 61 -6.34 -0.48 3.52
N TYR A 62 -5.04 -0.51 3.25
CA TYR A 62 -4.45 -0.97 1.99
C TYR A 62 -3.91 -2.36 2.18
N GLN A 63 -4.58 -3.36 1.62
CA GLN A 63 -4.04 -4.71 1.55
C GLN A 63 -3.37 -4.91 0.20
N PHE A 64 -2.10 -5.28 0.22
CA PHE A 64 -1.34 -5.62 -0.98
C PHE A 64 -1.09 -7.13 -1.04
N THR A 65 -1.16 -7.68 -2.25
CA THR A 65 -0.85 -9.08 -2.53
C THR A 65 0.08 -9.15 -3.74
N ILE A 66 1.22 -9.81 -3.55
CA ILE A 66 2.30 -9.95 -4.54
C ILE A 66 2.72 -11.43 -4.50
N GLU A 67 1.93 -12.31 -5.10
CA GLU A 67 2.07 -13.78 -4.91
C GLU A 67 3.47 -14.29 -5.26
N ASP A 68 4.06 -13.73 -6.32
CA ASP A 68 5.38 -14.08 -6.84
C ASP A 68 6.48 -13.12 -6.37
N ALA A 69 6.35 -12.52 -5.18
CA ALA A 69 7.40 -11.67 -4.62
C ALA A 69 8.71 -12.47 -4.43
N GLN A 70 9.73 -12.15 -5.24
CA GLN A 70 11.07 -12.74 -5.13
C GLN A 70 12.10 -11.81 -4.48
N SER A 71 11.76 -10.53 -4.32
CA SER A 71 12.62 -9.52 -3.72
C SER A 71 11.92 -8.84 -2.55
N ASP A 72 12.71 -8.17 -1.71
CA ASP A 72 12.19 -7.34 -0.65
C ASP A 72 11.38 -6.18 -1.23
N VAL A 73 10.37 -5.76 -0.47
CA VAL A 73 9.42 -4.72 -0.87
C VAL A 73 9.48 -3.56 0.09
N THR A 74 9.47 -2.35 -0.45
CA THR A 74 9.34 -1.13 0.33
C THR A 74 7.99 -0.49 0.06
N PHE A 75 7.25 -0.19 1.12
CA PHE A 75 6.07 0.68 1.07
C PHE A 75 6.42 2.06 1.63
N THR A 76 6.07 3.14 0.94
CA THR A 76 6.35 4.50 1.39
C THR A 76 5.10 5.32 1.63
N VAL A 77 5.11 6.05 2.75
CA VAL A 77 4.05 7.00 3.12
C VAL A 77 4.64 8.13 3.94
N ASP A 78 4.15 9.34 3.75
CA ASP A 78 4.50 10.49 4.58
C ASP A 78 3.82 10.39 5.95
N ARG A 79 4.56 9.86 6.95
CA ARG A 79 4.08 9.67 8.32
C ARG A 79 4.10 10.96 9.14
N GLU A 80 4.53 12.08 8.58
CA GLU A 80 4.29 13.39 9.19
C GLU A 80 2.83 13.81 9.02
N GLN A 81 2.20 13.41 7.91
CA GLN A 81 0.81 13.75 7.57
C GLN A 81 -0.21 12.75 8.11
N VAL A 82 0.18 11.49 8.31
CA VAL A 82 -0.75 10.40 8.68
C VAL A 82 -0.20 9.48 9.75
N ASN A 83 -1.08 8.81 10.47
CA ASN A 83 -0.71 7.70 11.35
C ASN A 83 -0.76 6.39 10.55
N ALA A 84 0.41 5.80 10.30
CA ALA A 84 0.54 4.54 9.56
C ALA A 84 0.92 3.37 10.47
N LYS A 85 0.25 2.23 10.29
CA LYS A 85 0.57 0.94 10.93
C LYS A 85 0.56 -0.16 9.88
N ALA A 86 1.34 -1.22 10.09
CA ALA A 86 1.41 -2.35 9.18
C ALA A 86 1.34 -3.68 9.91
N THR A 87 0.81 -4.71 9.26
CA THR A 87 0.70 -6.07 9.83
C THR A 87 2.01 -6.86 9.77
N LYS A 88 2.94 -6.45 8.91
CA LYS A 88 4.21 -7.12 8.62
C LYS A 88 5.28 -6.09 8.28
N GLY A 89 6.55 -6.51 8.28
CA GLY A 89 7.68 -5.65 7.96
C GLY A 89 8.09 -4.74 9.12
N LYS A 90 9.09 -3.89 8.86
CA LYS A 90 9.67 -2.97 9.83
C LYS A 90 9.69 -1.56 9.28
N TRP A 91 9.25 -0.60 10.09
CA TRP A 91 9.28 0.82 9.75
C TRP A 91 10.67 1.42 10.01
N ASN A 92 11.16 2.21 9.05
CA ASN A 92 12.27 3.13 9.21
C ASN A 92 11.86 4.50 8.64
N GLY A 93 11.54 5.45 9.51
CA GLY A 93 10.95 6.72 9.10
C GLY A 93 9.66 6.51 8.29
N ASN A 94 9.63 7.04 7.07
CA ASN A 94 8.52 7.01 6.12
C ASN A 94 8.45 5.72 5.26
N GLU A 95 9.35 4.78 5.49
CA GLU A 95 9.47 3.55 4.70
C GLU A 95 9.18 2.31 5.56
N LEU A 96 8.36 1.41 5.05
CA LEU A 96 8.13 0.07 5.59
C LEU A 96 8.88 -0.92 4.71
N THR A 97 9.83 -1.64 5.28
CA THR A 97 10.55 -2.71 4.58
C THR A 97 9.94 -4.06 4.93
N LEU A 98 9.62 -4.84 3.91
CA LEU A 98 9.10 -6.20 4.00
C LEU A 98 10.07 -7.15 3.30
N THR A 99 10.34 -8.29 3.93
CA THR A 99 11.00 -9.40 3.22
C THR A 99 10.13 -9.90 2.08
N SER A 100 10.71 -10.56 1.08
CA SER A 100 9.94 -11.20 -0.01
C SER A 100 8.80 -12.10 0.49
N ALA A 101 9.01 -12.83 1.59
CA ALA A 101 7.99 -13.67 2.22
C ALA A 101 6.85 -12.85 2.86
N GLU A 102 7.16 -11.74 3.51
CA GLU A 102 6.17 -10.85 4.09
C GLU A 102 5.36 -10.10 3.00
N ALA A 103 6.03 -9.73 1.91
CA ALA A 103 5.48 -8.98 0.79
C ALA A 103 4.39 -9.73 0.02
N LYS A 104 4.34 -11.08 0.11
CA LYS A 104 3.29 -11.89 -0.51
C LYS A 104 1.88 -11.44 -0.15
N SER A 105 1.68 -11.00 1.09
CA SER A 105 0.42 -10.41 1.54
C SER A 105 0.65 -9.61 2.81
N PHE A 106 0.37 -8.30 2.75
CA PHE A 106 0.49 -7.40 3.90
C PHE A 106 -0.56 -6.30 3.84
N THR A 107 -0.89 -5.75 5.01
CA THR A 107 -1.82 -4.63 5.13
C THR A 107 -1.12 -3.43 5.77
N VAL A 108 -1.36 -2.25 5.21
CA VAL A 108 -1.00 -0.96 5.79
C VAL A 108 -2.28 -0.17 6.07
N GLU A 109 -2.50 0.18 7.32
CA GLU A 109 -3.57 1.09 7.72
C GLU A 109 -3.02 2.51 7.81
N VAL A 110 -3.69 3.44 7.13
CA VAL A 110 -3.37 4.86 7.13
C VAL A 110 -4.56 5.63 7.72
N MET A 111 -4.32 6.29 8.85
CA MET A 111 -5.34 7.01 9.61
C MET A 111 -5.03 8.49 9.66
N GLN A 112 -6.08 9.31 9.78
CA GLN A 112 -5.95 10.74 10.03
C GLN A 112 -5.13 11.00 11.30
N LYS A 113 -4.22 11.97 11.26
CA LYS A 113 -3.70 12.57 12.49
C LYS A 113 -4.75 13.53 13.03
N TYR A 114 -5.13 13.31 14.28
CA TYR A 114 -5.83 14.33 15.06
C TYR A 114 -4.75 15.18 15.72
N ASN A 115 -4.79 16.48 15.45
CA ASN A 115 -3.98 17.46 16.16
C ASN A 115 -4.51 17.65 17.58
#